data_AF-A0AAU8MPA2-F1
#
_entry.id   AF-A0AAU8MPA2-F1
#
_cell.length_a   1.000
_cell.length_b   1.000
_cell.length_c   1.000
_cell.angle_alpha   90.00
_cell.angle_beta   90.00
_cell.angle_gamma   90.00
#
_symmetry.space_group_name_H-M   'P 1'
#
loop_
_entity.id
_entity.type
_entity.pdbx_description
1 polymer ?
#
loop_
_entity_poly.entity_id
_entity_poly.type
_entity_poly.pdbx_seq_one_letter_code
_entity_poly.pdbx_strand_id
1 'polypeptide(L)'
;MFDNDNIRNRLAEDLTEDKTKLDIFVNGILAMKNSDLVLSCINKIQGLNEEARNYVSRLQKKNMLDKILNKDDKTLAKIAIKELLKLSILQEKESTTLEFPQISSVEHCNGR
;
A
#
# COMPACT_ATOMS: atom_id res chain seq x y z
N MET A 1 4.57 -2.92 25.15
CA MET A 1 4.38 -3.63 23.88
C MET A 1 4.15 -2.55 22.85
N PHE A 2 5.09 -2.30 21.94
CA PHE A 2 4.86 -1.31 20.89
C PHE A 2 3.83 -1.92 19.94
N ASP A 3 2.62 -1.34 19.89
CA ASP A 3 1.61 -1.80 18.93
C ASP A 3 2.18 -1.68 17.52
N ASN A 4 2.25 -2.81 16.82
CA ASN A 4 2.79 -2.89 15.46
C ASN A 4 2.05 -1.93 14.51
N ASP A 5 0.80 -1.62 14.79
CA ASP A 5 0.00 -0.67 14.03
C ASP A 5 0.49 0.78 14.22
N ASN A 6 0.96 1.15 15.41
CA ASN A 6 1.53 2.48 15.66
C ASN A 6 2.85 2.69 14.89
N ILE A 7 3.68 1.64 14.78
CA ILE A 7 4.91 1.69 13.97
C ILE A 7 4.56 1.81 12.49
N ARG A 8 3.58 1.04 12.00
CA ARG A 8 3.13 1.07 10.60
C ARG A 8 2.59 2.44 10.21
N ASN A 9 1.75 3.04 11.05
CA ASN A 9 1.12 4.34 10.79
C ASN A 9 2.15 5.46 10.73
N ARG A 10 3.07 5.51 11.71
CA ARG A 10 4.16 6.49 11.72
C ARG A 10 5.08 6.35 10.50
N LEU A 11 5.33 5.14 10.04
CA LEU A 11 6.11 4.89 8.83
C LEU A 11 5.36 5.37 7.58
N ALA A 12 4.06 5.08 7.46
CA ALA A 12 3.25 5.56 6.35
C ALA A 12 3.18 7.09 6.31
N GLU A 13 3.06 7.76 7.46
CA GLU A 13 3.13 9.22 7.56
C GLU A 13 4.48 9.77 7.07
N ASP A 14 5.61 9.28 7.61
CA ASP A 14 6.95 9.75 7.22
C ASP A 14 7.24 9.53 5.74
N LEU A 15 6.84 8.38 5.19
CA LEU A 15 7.01 8.07 3.77
C LEU A 15 6.15 8.97 2.88
N THR A 16 4.97 9.38 3.34
CA THR A 16 4.03 10.17 2.52
C THR A 16 4.19 11.68 2.67
N GLU A 17 4.94 12.15 3.67
CA GLU A 17 5.30 13.56 3.83
C GLU A 17 6.26 14.04 2.74
N ASP A 18 7.17 13.18 2.29
CA ASP A 18 8.13 13.47 1.22
C ASP A 18 8.02 12.45 0.09
N LYS A 19 7.60 12.92 -1.09
CA LYS A 19 7.49 12.09 -2.31
C LYS A 19 8.80 11.39 -2.66
N THR A 20 9.95 12.00 -2.35
CA THR A 20 11.28 11.43 -2.58
C THR A 20 11.52 10.23 -1.67
N LYS A 21 11.13 10.31 -0.39
CA LYS A 21 11.23 9.19 0.55
C LYS A 21 10.35 8.02 0.09
N LEU A 22 9.11 8.29 -0.32
CA LEU A 22 8.23 7.27 -0.88
C LEU A 22 8.86 6.58 -2.10
N ASP A 23 9.41 7.37 -3.03
CA ASP A 23 10.05 6.84 -4.23
C ASP A 23 11.29 5.99 -3.91
N ILE A 24 12.12 6.41 -2.96
CA ILE A 24 13.29 5.65 -2.48
C ILE A 24 12.84 4.33 -1.85
N PHE A 25 11.83 4.36 -0.99
CA PHE A 25 11.32 3.18 -0.31
C PHE A 25 10.74 2.16 -1.30
N VAL A 26 9.91 2.62 -2.24
CA VAL A 26 9.35 1.75 -3.29
C VAL A 26 10.46 1.19 -4.20
N ASN A 27 11.45 2.00 -4.57
CA ASN A 27 12.61 1.51 -5.33
C ASN A 27 13.39 0.44 -4.53
N GLY A 28 13.49 0.59 -3.21
CA GLY A 28 14.07 -0.42 -2.31
C GLY A 28 13.33 -1.76 -2.37
N ILE A 29 12.00 -1.75 -2.30
CA ILE A 29 11.16 -2.95 -2.47
C ILE A 29 11.44 -3.62 -3.83
N LEU A 30 11.49 -2.83 -4.91
CA LEU A 30 11.74 -3.34 -6.26
C LEU A 30 13.15 -3.91 -6.42
N ALA A 31 14.15 -3.32 -5.75
CA ALA A 31 15.54 -3.78 -5.78
C ALA A 31 15.72 -5.17 -5.13
N MET A 32 14.85 -5.54 -4.20
CA MET A 32 14.85 -6.89 -3.60
C MET A 32 14.45 -7.97 -4.62
N LYS A 33 13.84 -7.58 -5.76
CA LYS A 33 13.38 -8.48 -6.83
C LYS A 33 12.55 -9.66 -6.31
N ASN A 34 11.80 -9.42 -5.23
CA ASN A 34 10.96 -10.42 -4.58
C ASN A 34 9.51 -10.25 -5.06
N SER A 35 9.08 -11.12 -5.97
CA SER A 35 7.73 -11.09 -6.53
C SER A 35 6.64 -11.31 -5.49
N ASP A 36 6.86 -12.20 -4.52
CA ASP A 36 5.89 -12.48 -3.46
C ASP A 36 5.65 -11.25 -2.58
N LEU A 37 6.72 -10.54 -2.23
CA LEU A 37 6.65 -9.29 -1.48
C LEU A 37 5.86 -8.24 -2.26
N VAL A 38 6.21 -8.03 -3.53
CA VAL A 38 5.55 -7.03 -4.38
C VAL A 38 4.07 -7.36 -4.59
N LEU A 39 3.72 -8.63 -4.85
CA LEU A 39 2.33 -9.06 -4.97
C LEU A 39 1.57 -8.88 -3.66
N SER A 40 2.19 -9.22 -2.53
CA SER A 40 1.58 -9.04 -1.21
C SER A 40 1.21 -7.59 -0.96
N CYS A 41 2.10 -6.64 -1.26
CA CYS A 41 1.80 -5.21 -1.16
C CYS A 41 0.64 -4.79 -2.08
N ILE A 42 0.68 -5.19 -3.36
CA ILE A 42 -0.34 -4.81 -4.35
C ILE A 42 -1.71 -5.42 -4.01
N ASN A 43 -1.75 -6.65 -3.50
CA ASN A 43 -3.00 -7.33 -3.14
C ASN A 43 -3.71 -6.70 -1.94
N LYS A 44 -3.04 -5.85 -1.15
CA LYS A 44 -3.68 -5.08 -0.07
C LYS A 44 -4.48 -3.88 -0.58
N ILE A 45 -4.28 -3.48 -1.84
CA ILE A 45 -4.99 -2.34 -2.41
C ILE A 45 -6.48 -2.68 -2.53
N GLN A 46 -7.30 -1.94 -1.81
CA GLN A 46 -8.75 -1.99 -1.90
C GLN A 46 -9.22 -1.06 -3.02
N GLY A 47 -10.36 -1.37 -3.64
CA GLY A 47 -10.97 -0.45 -4.61
C GLY A 47 -10.27 -0.35 -5.98
N LEU A 48 -9.38 -1.28 -6.34
CA LEU A 48 -8.82 -1.34 -7.69
C LEU A 48 -9.94 -1.41 -8.76
N ASN A 49 -9.85 -0.57 -9.79
CA ASN A 49 -10.72 -0.65 -10.95
C ASN A 49 -10.52 -1.98 -11.71
N GLU A 50 -11.43 -2.29 -12.65
CA GLU A 50 -11.38 -3.56 -13.38
C GLU A 50 -10.09 -3.73 -14.19
N GLU A 51 -9.59 -2.66 -14.79
CA GLU A 51 -8.35 -2.68 -15.58
C GLU A 51 -7.13 -3.03 -14.71
N ALA A 52 -6.99 -2.38 -13.56
CA ALA A 52 -5.91 -2.64 -12.61
C ALA A 52 -6.01 -4.05 -12.02
N ARG A 53 -7.21 -4.53 -11.68
CA ARG A 53 -7.43 -5.91 -11.24
C ARG A 53 -7.03 -6.92 -12.32
N ASN A 54 -7.40 -6.67 -13.58
CA ASN A 54 -7.00 -7.51 -14.70
C ASN A 54 -5.48 -7.51 -14.91
N TYR A 55 -4.83 -6.36 -14.74
CA TYR A 55 -3.37 -6.27 -14.79
C TYR A 55 -2.70 -7.11 -13.68
N VAL A 56 -3.14 -6.96 -12.42
CA VAL A 56 -2.61 -7.74 -11.28
C VAL A 56 -2.85 -9.24 -11.47
N SER A 57 -4.04 -9.64 -11.93
CA SER A 57 -4.35 -11.04 -12.23
C SER A 57 -3.42 -11.64 -13.30
N ARG A 58 -3.03 -10.84 -14.31
CA ARG A 58 -2.04 -11.25 -15.32
C ARG A 58 -0.63 -11.38 -14.74
N LEU A 59 -0.23 -10.52 -13.81
CA LEU A 59 1.06 -10.63 -13.13
C LEU A 59 1.19 -11.97 -12.39
N GLN A 60 0.12 -12.39 -11.72
CA GLN A 60 0.06 -13.61 -10.91
C GLN A 60 0.11 -14.91 -11.74
N LYS A 61 -0.51 -14.93 -12.93
CA LYS A 61 -0.70 -16.19 -13.69
C LYS A 61 0.53 -16.71 -14.47
N LYS A 62 1.66 -15.99 -14.53
CA LYS A 62 2.70 -16.27 -15.56
C LYS A 62 4.17 -16.08 -15.14
N ASN A 63 4.48 -15.97 -13.84
CA ASN A 63 5.80 -15.47 -13.38
C ASN A 63 6.20 -14.17 -14.11
N MET A 64 5.20 -13.38 -14.53
CA MET A 64 5.43 -12.16 -15.29
C MET A 64 6.06 -11.10 -14.41
N LEU A 65 5.72 -11.11 -13.12
CA LEU A 65 6.31 -10.19 -12.17
C LEU A 65 7.81 -10.39 -12.05
N ASP A 66 8.30 -11.62 -11.89
CA ASP A 66 9.75 -11.90 -11.86
C ASP A 66 10.47 -11.36 -13.10
N LYS A 67 9.85 -11.55 -14.27
CA LYS A 67 10.38 -11.02 -15.53
C LYS A 67 10.41 -9.50 -15.54
N ILE A 68 9.37 -8.83 -15.04
CA ILE A 68 9.30 -7.36 -15.02
C ILE A 68 10.27 -6.78 -13.98
N LEU A 69 10.40 -7.39 -12.81
CA LEU A 69 11.34 -6.93 -11.77
C LEU A 69 12.80 -6.95 -12.25
N ASN A 70 13.12 -7.83 -13.20
CA ASN A 70 14.44 -7.92 -13.83
C ASN A 70 14.64 -7.00 -15.05
N LYS A 71 13.63 -6.23 -15.46
CA LYS A 71 13.76 -5.22 -16.54
C LYS A 71 14.26 -3.88 -16.01
N ASP A 72 14.64 -3.01 -16.95
CA ASP A 72 14.95 -1.60 -16.67
C ASP A 72 13.79 -0.87 -16.00
N ASP A 73 14.14 0.05 -15.10
CA ASP A 73 13.21 0.87 -14.30
C ASP A 73 12.31 1.77 -15.15
N LYS A 74 12.72 2.02 -16.41
CA LYS A 74 11.98 2.87 -17.35
C LYS A 74 10.91 2.13 -18.14
N THR A 75 10.81 0.81 -18.00
CA THR A 75 9.78 0.06 -18.73
C THR A 75 8.39 0.39 -18.18
N LEU A 76 7.41 0.56 -19.06
CA LEU A 76 6.02 0.87 -18.67
C LEU A 76 5.47 -0.10 -17.63
N ALA A 77 5.80 -1.39 -17.74
CA ALA A 77 5.37 -2.40 -16.78
C ALA A 77 5.98 -2.19 -15.39
N LYS A 78 7.25 -1.77 -15.30
CA LYS A 78 7.93 -1.51 -14.03
C LYS A 78 7.45 -0.20 -13.40
N ILE A 79 7.18 0.81 -14.22
CA ILE A 79 6.50 2.06 -13.80
C ILE A 79 5.12 1.75 -13.24
N ALA A 80 4.32 0.92 -13.91
CA ALA A 80 2.99 0.54 -13.44
C ALA A 80 3.03 -0.19 -12.09
N ILE A 81 3.97 -1.11 -11.87
CA ILE A 81 4.17 -1.77 -10.57
C ILE A 81 4.57 -0.74 -9.51
N LYS A 82 5.46 0.21 -9.85
CA LYS A 82 5.89 1.27 -8.94
C LYS A 82 4.70 2.11 -8.46
N GLU A 83 3.81 2.50 -9.36
CA GLU A 83 2.61 3.25 -9.02
C GLU A 83 1.61 2.43 -8.18
N LEU A 84 1.43 1.14 -8.47
CA LEU A 84 0.62 0.25 -7.62
C LEU A 84 1.19 0.14 -6.20
N LEU A 85 2.52 0.03 -6.06
CA LEU A 85 3.16 0.01 -4.73
C LEU A 85 2.95 1.32 -3.97
N LYS A 86 3.06 2.47 -4.63
CA LYS A 86 2.75 3.77 -4.01
C LYS A 86 1.31 3.82 -3.52
N LEU A 87 0.36 3.39 -4.34
CA LEU A 87 -1.06 3.33 -3.98
C LEU A 87 -1.28 2.46 -2.74
N SER A 88 -0.60 1.31 -2.64
CA SER A 88 -0.71 0.44 -1.45
C SER A 88 -0.28 1.13 -0.15
N ILE A 89 0.76 1.97 -0.19
CA ILE A 89 1.27 2.69 0.98
C ILE A 89 0.38 3.89 1.31
N LEU A 90 -0.10 4.61 0.28
CA LEU A 90 -1.00 5.75 0.47
C LEU A 90 -2.35 5.34 1.08
N GLN A 91 -2.88 4.18 0.69
CA GLN A 91 -4.10 3.65 1.28
C GLN A 91 -3.94 3.30 2.76
N GLU A 92 -2.76 2.84 3.20
CA GLU A 92 -2.53 2.59 4.64
C GLU A 92 -2.67 3.89 5.45
N LYS A 93 -2.27 5.04 4.91
CA LYS A 93 -2.55 6.35 5.52
C LYS A 93 -4.04 6.65 5.59
N GLU A 94 -4.77 6.51 4.49
CA GLU A 94 -6.21 6.82 4.45
C GLU A 94 -7.06 5.86 5.30
N SER A 95 -6.63 4.60 5.44
CA SER A 95 -7.31 3.61 6.28
C SER A 95 -7.21 3.96 7.77
N THR A 96 -6.14 4.66 8.20
CA THR A 96 -5.98 5.11 9.59
C THR A 96 -6.87 6.30 9.96
N THR A 97 -7.43 6.99 8.96
CA THR A 97 -8.45 8.03 9.17
C THR A 97 -9.88 7.49 9.32
N LEU A 98 -10.15 6.22 8.98
CA LEU A 98 -11.51 5.67 8.88
C LEU A 98 -11.97 4.76 10.03
N GLU A 99 -11.20 4.65 11.13
CA GLU A 99 -11.67 3.97 12.35
C GLU A 99 -11.32 4.75 13.61
N PHE A 100 -12.07 5.82 13.87
CA PHE A 100 -12.48 6.11 15.24
C PHE A 100 -14.01 6.04 15.27
N PRO A 101 -14.61 5.00 15.89
CA PRO A 101 -15.95 5.17 16.41
C PRO A 101 -15.85 6.35 17.38
N GLN A 102 -16.44 7.48 17.03
CA GLN A 102 -16.79 8.47 18.05
C GLN A 102 -17.68 7.70 19.01
N ILE A 103 -17.11 7.34 20.16
CA ILE A 103 -17.89 6.86 21.29
C ILE A 103 -18.80 8.04 21.61
N SER A 104 -20.01 8.00 21.06
CA SER A 104 -21.08 8.90 21.41
C SER A 104 -21.22 8.78 22.91
N SER A 105 -20.80 9.83 23.62
CA SER A 105 -21.10 10.00 25.02
C SER A 105 -22.60 10.15 25.12
N VAL A 106 -23.30 9.02 25.25
CA VAL A 106 -24.70 9.01 25.67
C VAL A 106 -24.69 9.53 27.09
N GLU A 107 -24.87 10.84 27.23
CA GLU A 107 -25.33 11.42 28.49
C GLU A 107 -26.61 10.69 28.87
N HIS A 108 -26.48 9.85 29.88
CA HIS A 108 -27.60 9.20 30.56
C HIS A 108 -28.36 10.29 31.33
N CYS A 109 -29.16 11.08 30.62
CA CYS A 109 -30.26 11.82 31.23
C CYS A 109 -31.31 10.80 31.65
N ASN A 110 -31.34 10.45 32.94
CA ASN A 110 -32.55 10.43 33.76
C ASN A 110 -32.21 10.00 35.19
N GLY A 111 -32.41 10.92 36.12
CA GLY A 111 -32.24 10.64 37.55
C GLY A 111 -32.53 11.82 38.47
N ARG A 112 -33.69 12.48 38.32
CA ARG A 112 -34.51 12.99 39.43
C ARG A 112 -35.83 13.57 38.96
#